data_AF-A0A0B7FXE2-F1
#
_entry.id   AF-A0A0B7FXE2-F1
#
_cell.length_a   1.000
_cell.length_b   1.000
_cell.length_c   1.000
_cell.angle_alpha   90.00
_cell.angle_beta   90.00
_cell.angle_gamma   90.00
#
_symmetry.space_group_name_H-M   'P 1'
#
loop_
_entity.id
_entity.type
_entity.pdbx_description
1 polymer ?
#
loop_
_entity_poly.entity_id
_entity_poly.type
_entity_poly.pdbx_seq_one_letter_code
_entity_poly.pdbx_strand_id
1 'polypeptide(L)'
;MEPTEPLKHAFCQTDNLDHEHWHQRGNLYRNQTVRFGKPEDIQEAIECYSRALDLTPDGHSDLPSRYADLGVSYSDRYRRLGAIDDLEKSIQCKTYALNLTPDGHPHLPSRHASLGASYSDRFRRLGAIDDLEKSIQYFSRTLDLTPDGHPDLSSCHADLGVSYGDRYRRLGSIDDLEKSIQCLSRALDLTPDSHPDLPSRHADLGVSYGDRYRRMGTIEDLEKSIQCLSHALDLTPDGHLDLPSRHADLGVSYGDRYRRLGATDDLEKSIECRTRALNLTPDGHPDLPFRHANLGVSYGDRYRRLGTIDDLEKSIEFRARALKLTPEGHPHLPSRHADLGVSRSNAKLAHSTSLPTATHTCHPAMLL
;
A
#
# COMPACT_ATOMS: atom_id res chain seq x y z
N MET A 1 26.86 -49.25 21.10
CA MET A 1 26.68 -48.14 20.16
C MET A 1 25.31 -47.57 20.46
N GLU A 2 25.30 -46.57 21.31
CA GLU A 2 24.13 -45.86 21.82
C GLU A 2 24.37 -44.35 21.62
N PRO A 3 23.30 -43.54 21.60
CA PRO A 3 23.16 -42.40 20.71
C PRO A 3 23.77 -41.12 21.28
N THR A 4 24.36 -40.33 20.39
CA THR A 4 24.75 -38.94 20.64
C THR A 4 23.59 -38.00 20.34
N GLU A 5 23.13 -37.28 21.37
CA GLU A 5 22.37 -36.04 21.29
C GLU A 5 22.78 -35.18 22.52
N PRO A 6 22.54 -33.86 22.54
CA PRO A 6 23.15 -32.81 21.72
C PRO A 6 23.99 -31.83 22.57
N LEU A 7 24.77 -30.98 21.90
CA LEU A 7 25.47 -29.81 22.45
C LEU A 7 24.48 -28.85 23.17
N LYS A 8 24.25 -29.08 24.46
CA LYS A 8 23.76 -28.09 25.41
C LYS A 8 24.85 -27.87 26.45
N HIS A 9 25.14 -26.60 26.72
CA HIS A 9 26.14 -26.04 27.64
C HIS A 9 27.54 -25.74 27.08
N ALA A 10 27.70 -24.51 26.58
CA ALA A 10 28.79 -23.62 27.00
C ALA A 10 28.42 -22.14 26.70
N PHE A 11 27.37 -21.63 27.34
CA PHE A 11 27.19 -20.18 27.51
C PHE A 11 27.25 -19.89 29.01
N CYS A 12 28.47 -19.74 29.53
CA CYS A 12 28.68 -19.16 30.86
C CYS A 12 30.09 -18.54 30.92
N GLN A 13 30.26 -17.44 30.20
CA GLN A 13 31.29 -16.42 30.48
C GLN A 13 30.64 -15.06 30.19
N THR A 14 30.26 -14.34 31.25
CA THR A 14 30.01 -12.90 31.18
C THR A 14 31.37 -12.22 31.09
N ASP A 15 31.98 -12.30 29.91
CA ASP A 15 33.11 -11.47 29.55
C ASP A 15 32.59 -10.07 29.20
N ASN A 16 33.37 -9.05 29.54
CA ASN A 16 33.14 -7.64 29.22
C ASN A 16 33.11 -7.45 27.68
N LEU A 17 31.99 -7.76 27.05
CA LEU A 17 31.80 -7.54 25.62
C LEU A 17 31.76 -6.04 25.37
N ASP A 18 32.68 -5.56 24.53
CA ASP A 18 32.78 -4.15 24.17
C ASP A 18 31.63 -3.71 23.24
N HIS A 19 31.55 -2.42 22.98
CA HIS A 19 30.52 -1.83 22.16
C HIS A 19 30.54 -2.34 20.70
N GLU A 20 31.68 -2.82 20.20
CA GLU A 20 31.81 -3.33 18.84
C GLU A 20 31.24 -4.73 18.72
N HIS A 21 31.53 -5.60 19.70
CA HIS A 21 30.96 -6.93 19.74
C HIS A 21 29.43 -6.91 19.72
N TRP A 22 28.80 -6.04 20.53
CA TRP A 22 27.34 -5.90 20.54
C TRP A 22 26.78 -5.40 19.21
N HIS A 23 27.45 -4.46 18.55
CA HIS A 23 27.02 -3.95 17.25
C HIS A 23 27.09 -5.05 16.18
N GLN A 24 28.18 -5.81 16.12
CA GLN A 24 28.33 -6.93 15.19
C GLN A 24 27.29 -8.03 15.43
N ARG A 25 26.95 -8.30 16.69
CA ARG A 25 25.87 -9.22 17.04
C ARG A 25 24.51 -8.70 16.56
N GLY A 26 24.26 -7.40 16.69
CA GLY A 26 23.08 -6.75 16.12
C GLY A 26 22.98 -6.92 14.60
N ASN A 27 24.10 -6.72 13.89
CA ASN A 27 24.17 -6.94 12.43
C ASN A 27 23.83 -8.37 12.04
N LEU A 28 24.30 -9.36 12.80
CA LEU A 28 24.00 -10.76 12.57
C LEU A 28 22.49 -11.04 12.67
N TYR A 29 21.85 -10.59 13.75
CA TYR A 29 20.41 -10.78 13.95
C TYR A 29 19.57 -10.01 12.93
N ARG A 30 19.99 -8.81 12.54
CA ARG A 30 19.33 -8.06 11.46
C ARG A 30 19.42 -8.80 10.12
N ASN A 31 20.59 -9.35 9.78
CA ASN A 31 20.75 -10.15 8.56
C ASN A 31 19.91 -11.44 8.60
N GLN A 32 19.80 -12.09 9.77
CA GLN A 32 18.92 -13.24 9.97
C GLN A 32 17.45 -12.86 9.81
N THR A 33 17.03 -11.70 10.32
CA THR A 33 15.68 -11.16 10.08
C THR A 33 15.40 -11.01 8.60
N VAL A 34 16.31 -10.40 7.85
CA VAL A 34 16.14 -10.19 6.40
C VAL A 34 16.01 -11.53 5.68
N ARG A 35 16.78 -12.54 6.11
CA ARG A 35 16.83 -13.85 5.47
C ARG A 35 15.69 -14.80 5.85
N PHE A 36 15.26 -14.80 7.11
CA PHE A 36 14.35 -15.79 7.68
C PHE A 36 13.05 -15.19 8.22
N GLY A 37 12.99 -13.87 8.40
CA GLY A 37 11.77 -13.14 8.75
C GLY A 37 11.23 -13.38 10.16
N LYS A 38 12.03 -13.95 11.08
CA LYS A 38 11.59 -14.23 12.45
C LYS A 38 11.48 -12.93 13.27
N PRO A 39 10.32 -12.63 13.87
CA PRO A 39 10.13 -11.43 14.69
C PRO A 39 11.09 -11.37 15.88
N GLU A 40 11.46 -12.52 16.45
CA GLU A 40 12.36 -12.63 17.59
C GLU A 40 13.77 -12.12 17.25
N ASP A 41 14.24 -12.37 16.03
CA ASP A 41 15.56 -11.89 15.58
C ASP A 41 15.62 -10.36 15.54
N ILE A 42 14.51 -9.66 15.28
CA ILE A 42 14.47 -8.19 15.29
C ILE A 42 14.58 -7.64 16.70
N GLN A 43 13.90 -8.28 17.66
CA GLN A 43 13.99 -7.92 19.06
C GLN A 43 15.43 -8.03 19.55
N GLU A 44 16.08 -9.17 19.25
CA GLU A 44 17.49 -9.40 19.61
C GLU A 44 18.43 -8.39 18.94
N ALA A 45 18.19 -8.02 17.67
CA ALA A 45 18.96 -6.98 16.99
C ALA A 45 18.84 -5.62 17.70
N ILE A 46 17.62 -5.21 18.06
CA ILE A 46 17.35 -3.96 18.78
C ILE A 46 18.05 -3.95 20.14
N GLU A 47 17.99 -5.05 20.89
CA GLU A 47 18.68 -5.17 22.18
C GLU A 47 20.20 -5.07 22.04
N CYS A 48 20.77 -5.75 21.05
CA CYS A 48 22.20 -5.70 20.77
C CYS A 48 22.65 -4.30 20.37
N TYR A 49 21.94 -3.63 19.46
CA TYR A 49 22.26 -2.26 19.06
C TYR A 49 22.09 -1.25 20.20
N SER A 50 21.09 -1.43 21.06
CA SER A 50 20.88 -0.57 22.23
C SER A 50 22.06 -0.71 23.21
N ARG A 51 22.47 -1.94 23.54
CA ARG A 51 23.66 -2.19 24.39
C ARG A 51 24.95 -1.66 23.75
N ALA A 52 25.08 -1.80 22.44
CA ALA A 52 26.21 -1.25 21.71
C ALA A 52 26.28 0.27 21.87
N LEU A 53 25.15 0.98 21.75
CA LEU A 53 25.08 2.43 21.95
C LEU A 53 25.40 2.82 23.40
N ASP A 54 24.84 2.13 24.39
CA ASP A 54 25.07 2.43 25.82
C ASP A 54 26.55 2.32 26.21
N LEU A 55 27.30 1.44 25.54
CA LEU A 55 28.73 1.22 25.76
C LEU A 55 29.63 2.10 24.86
N THR A 56 29.06 2.82 23.90
CA THR A 56 29.84 3.68 22.99
C THR A 56 30.10 5.02 23.65
N PRO A 57 31.36 5.47 23.77
CA PRO A 57 31.67 6.79 24.34
C PRO A 57 31.06 7.93 23.54
N ASP A 58 30.71 9.02 24.22
CA ASP A 58 30.28 10.26 23.56
C ASP A 58 31.33 10.75 22.56
N GLY A 59 30.88 11.18 21.38
CA GLY A 59 31.74 11.67 20.30
C GLY A 59 32.48 10.58 19.51
N HIS A 60 32.24 9.29 19.78
CA HIS A 60 32.79 8.20 18.97
C HIS A 60 32.31 8.30 17.52
N SER A 61 33.21 8.04 16.56
CA SER A 61 32.95 8.19 15.11
C SER A 61 31.79 7.33 14.61
N ASP A 62 31.52 6.22 15.27
CA ASP A 62 30.53 5.23 14.86
C ASP A 62 29.14 5.44 15.47
N LEU A 63 29.01 6.35 16.45
CA LEU A 63 27.69 6.73 17.01
C LEU A 63 26.65 7.02 15.93
N PRO A 64 26.96 7.79 14.87
CA PRO A 64 25.98 8.14 13.86
C PRO A 64 25.47 6.89 13.11
N SER A 65 26.34 5.92 12.82
CA SER A 65 25.96 4.65 12.17
C SER A 65 25.18 3.73 13.12
N ARG A 66 25.58 3.65 14.39
CA ARG A 66 24.90 2.85 15.43
C ARG A 66 23.46 3.32 15.66
N TYR A 67 23.24 4.64 15.73
CA TYR A 67 21.90 5.21 15.78
C TYR A 67 21.09 4.92 14.50
N ALA A 68 21.72 4.98 13.32
CA ALA A 68 21.06 4.69 12.07
C ALA A 68 20.57 3.22 12.02
N ASP A 69 21.43 2.27 12.42
CA ASP A 69 21.11 0.84 12.43
C ASP A 69 20.00 0.52 13.43
N LEU A 70 20.08 1.04 14.65
CA LEU A 70 19.02 0.92 15.64
C LEU A 70 17.69 1.50 15.12
N GLY A 71 17.76 2.69 14.50
CA GLY A 71 16.61 3.33 13.89
C GLY A 71 15.97 2.51 12.77
N VAL A 72 16.78 1.86 11.92
CA VAL A 72 16.28 0.96 10.87
C VAL A 72 15.63 -0.28 11.48
N SER A 73 16.22 -0.90 12.52
CA SER A 73 15.61 -2.05 13.19
C SER A 73 14.25 -1.73 13.81
N TYR A 74 14.07 -0.54 14.39
CA TYR A 74 12.76 -0.09 14.84
C TYR A 74 11.76 0.10 13.69
N SER A 75 12.17 0.67 12.55
CA SER A 75 11.31 0.74 11.35
C SER A 75 10.91 -0.66 10.85
N ASP A 76 11.86 -1.61 10.85
CA ASP A 76 11.61 -2.99 10.42
C ASP A 76 10.61 -3.70 11.33
N ARG A 77 10.73 -3.49 12.65
CA ARG A 77 9.76 -4.02 13.63
C ARG A 77 8.39 -3.39 13.46
N TYR A 78 8.33 -2.06 13.29
CA TYR A 78 7.08 -1.34 13.02
C TYR A 78 6.36 -1.90 11.78
N ARG A 79 7.07 -2.08 10.66
CA ARG A 79 6.46 -2.58 9.42
C ARG A 79 5.89 -3.99 9.56
N ARG A 80 6.35 -4.79 10.52
CA ARG A 80 5.87 -6.15 10.78
C ARG A 80 4.79 -6.21 11.86
N LEU A 81 4.92 -5.44 12.93
CA LEU A 81 4.07 -5.54 14.12
C LEU A 81 3.07 -4.38 14.27
N GLY A 82 3.29 -3.27 13.57
CA GLY A 82 2.41 -2.10 13.55
C GLY A 82 2.46 -1.24 14.83
N ALA A 83 3.45 -1.43 15.70
CA ALA A 83 3.59 -0.71 16.96
C ALA A 83 4.09 0.73 16.73
N ILE A 84 3.23 1.74 16.96
CA ILE A 84 3.54 3.15 16.68
C ILE A 84 4.77 3.64 17.47
N ASP A 85 4.95 3.20 18.71
CA ASP A 85 6.10 3.55 19.55
C ASP A 85 7.45 3.20 18.87
N ASP A 86 7.48 2.13 18.07
CA ASP A 86 8.69 1.77 17.31
C ASP A 86 8.99 2.78 16.22
N LEU A 87 7.95 3.29 15.56
CA LEU A 87 8.13 4.31 14.54
C LEU A 87 8.62 5.63 15.14
N GLU A 88 8.14 6.00 16.33
CA GLU A 88 8.64 7.16 17.06
C GLU A 88 10.12 7.00 17.46
N LYS A 89 10.49 5.84 18.03
CA LYS A 89 11.89 5.52 18.34
C LYS A 89 12.77 5.49 17.10
N SER A 90 12.24 5.00 15.99
CA SER A 90 12.93 4.99 14.70
C SER A 90 13.27 6.41 14.23
N ILE A 91 12.28 7.31 14.24
CA ILE A 91 12.46 8.72 13.89
C ILE A 91 13.47 9.38 14.82
N GLN A 92 13.37 9.13 16.13
CA GLN A 92 14.30 9.67 17.12
C GLN A 92 15.75 9.23 16.83
N CYS A 93 15.99 7.93 16.68
CA CYS A 93 17.32 7.38 16.41
C CYS A 93 17.89 7.91 15.08
N LYS A 94 17.10 7.90 14.01
CA LYS A 94 17.51 8.41 12.69
C LYS A 94 17.78 9.92 12.71
N THR A 95 17.07 10.68 13.53
CA THR A 95 17.32 12.11 13.73
C THR A 95 18.66 12.34 14.45
N TYR A 96 18.97 11.57 15.50
CA TYR A 96 20.29 11.63 16.14
C TYR A 96 21.41 11.23 15.17
N ALA A 97 21.21 10.15 14.42
CA ALA A 97 22.14 9.71 13.40
C ALA A 97 22.43 10.82 12.38
N LEU A 98 21.39 11.52 11.90
CA LEU A 98 21.52 12.61 10.94
C LEU A 98 22.29 13.80 11.55
N ASN A 99 21.91 14.24 12.75
CA ASN A 99 22.50 15.40 13.42
C ASN A 99 23.98 15.21 13.76
N LEU A 100 24.41 13.98 14.01
CA LEU A 100 25.81 13.66 14.31
C LEU A 100 26.66 13.44 13.05
N THR A 101 26.04 13.32 11.87
CA THR A 101 26.80 13.14 10.62
C THR A 101 27.18 14.49 10.00
N PRO A 102 28.48 14.74 9.74
CA PRO A 102 28.94 16.00 9.15
C PRO A 102 28.39 16.23 7.73
N ASP A 103 28.33 17.49 7.33
CA ASP A 103 28.05 17.88 5.95
C ASP A 103 29.05 17.24 4.98
N GLY A 104 28.55 16.83 3.81
CA GLY A 104 29.35 16.17 2.77
C GLY A 104 29.73 14.72 3.06
N HIS A 105 29.31 14.15 4.19
CA HIS A 105 29.57 12.75 4.51
C HIS A 105 28.85 11.81 3.52
N PRO A 106 29.49 10.71 3.03
CA PRO A 106 28.90 9.83 2.01
C PRO A 106 27.55 9.19 2.37
N HIS A 107 27.32 8.92 3.66
CA HIS A 107 26.04 8.38 4.15
C HIS A 107 24.98 9.44 4.49
N LEU A 108 25.24 10.73 4.27
CA LEU A 108 24.26 11.77 4.55
C LEU A 108 22.97 11.62 3.69
N PRO A 109 23.05 11.33 2.37
CA PRO A 109 21.84 11.14 1.55
C PRO A 109 20.98 9.95 2.01
N SER A 110 21.60 8.82 2.37
CA SER A 110 20.88 7.61 2.81
C SER A 110 20.20 7.80 4.17
N ARG A 111 20.78 8.61 5.07
CA ARG A 111 20.15 8.97 6.35
C ARG A 111 18.95 9.87 6.17
N HIS A 112 19.04 10.85 5.27
CA HIS A 112 17.88 11.66 4.89
C HIS A 112 16.76 10.78 4.32
N ALA A 113 17.06 9.89 3.38
CA ALA A 113 16.06 9.01 2.78
C ALA A 113 15.42 8.08 3.83
N SER A 114 16.24 7.50 4.71
CA SER A 114 15.75 6.63 5.78
C SER A 114 14.82 7.36 6.75
N LEU A 115 15.08 8.63 7.05
CA LEU A 115 14.22 9.47 7.87
C LEU A 115 12.93 9.85 7.13
N GLY A 116 13.04 10.19 5.84
CA GLY A 116 11.89 10.43 4.95
C GLY A 116 10.93 9.25 4.92
N ALA A 117 11.45 8.02 4.77
CA ALA A 117 10.66 6.80 4.78
C ALA A 117 9.89 6.60 6.11
N SER A 118 10.52 6.85 7.26
CA SER A 118 9.83 6.78 8.56
C SER A 118 8.72 7.82 8.71
N TYR A 119 8.91 9.01 8.16
CA TYR A 119 7.85 10.03 8.14
C TYR A 119 6.71 9.65 7.19
N SER A 120 6.98 9.06 6.03
CA SER A 120 5.95 8.48 5.15
C SER A 120 5.17 7.36 5.84
N ASP A 121 5.86 6.46 6.54
CA ASP A 121 5.23 5.39 7.33
C ASP A 121 4.30 5.95 8.41
N ARG A 122 4.71 7.04 9.06
CA ARG A 122 3.92 7.67 10.13
C ARG A 122 2.72 8.41 9.56
N PHE A 123 2.89 9.10 8.44
CA PHE A 123 1.78 9.68 7.69
C PHE A 123 0.76 8.62 7.28
N ARG A 124 1.19 7.49 6.70
CA ARG A 124 0.26 6.42 6.30
C ARG A 124 -0.54 5.86 7.48
N ARG A 125 0.03 5.90 8.69
CA ARG A 125 -0.61 5.40 9.91
C ARG A 125 -1.54 6.40 10.59
N LEU A 126 -1.09 7.65 10.72
CA LEU A 126 -1.74 8.68 11.54
C LEU A 126 -2.45 9.76 10.69
N GLY A 127 -2.08 9.87 9.41
CA GLY A 127 -2.66 10.82 8.48
C GLY A 127 -2.28 12.28 8.71
N ALA A 128 -1.22 12.56 9.49
CA ALA A 128 -0.76 13.90 9.82
C ALA A 128 0.02 14.54 8.65
N ILE A 129 -0.47 15.66 8.11
CA ILE A 129 0.12 16.30 6.92
C ILE A 129 1.56 16.76 7.16
N ASP A 130 1.89 17.24 8.35
CA ASP A 130 3.25 17.64 8.72
C ASP A 130 4.29 16.52 8.53
N ASP A 131 3.88 15.26 8.73
CA ASP A 131 4.77 14.11 8.49
C ASP A 131 5.01 13.90 7.00
N LEU A 132 3.99 14.11 6.18
CA LEU A 132 4.12 14.02 4.73
C LEU A 132 5.00 15.15 4.18
N GLU A 133 4.88 16.36 4.72
CA GLU A 133 5.74 17.48 4.35
C GLU A 133 7.21 17.22 4.71
N LYS A 134 7.47 16.67 5.90
CA LYS A 134 8.81 16.24 6.31
C LYS A 134 9.36 15.15 5.42
N SER A 135 8.54 14.16 5.05
CA SER A 135 8.94 13.11 4.12
C SER A 135 9.41 13.70 2.78
N ILE A 136 8.59 14.56 2.16
CA ILE A 136 8.94 15.26 0.92
C ILE A 136 10.23 16.06 1.07
N GLN A 137 10.39 16.79 2.19
CA GLN A 137 11.60 17.56 2.47
C GLN A 137 12.84 16.67 2.52
N TYR A 138 12.78 15.55 3.24
CA TYR A 138 13.91 14.65 3.39
C TYR A 138 14.29 13.93 2.10
N PHE A 139 13.31 13.42 1.34
CA PHE A 139 13.60 12.80 0.04
C PHE A 139 14.12 13.82 -0.99
N SER A 140 13.58 15.04 -1.00
CA SER A 140 14.10 16.12 -1.86
C SER A 140 15.54 16.43 -1.51
N ARG A 141 15.88 16.51 -0.21
CA ARG A 141 17.25 16.71 0.25
C ARG A 141 18.17 15.55 -0.11
N THR A 142 17.69 14.30 -0.09
CA THR A 142 18.46 13.16 -0.59
C THR A 142 18.81 13.33 -2.06
N LEU A 143 17.87 13.72 -2.92
CA LEU A 143 18.14 13.95 -4.35
C LEU A 143 19.15 15.07 -4.57
N ASP A 144 19.06 16.17 -3.83
CA ASP A 144 20.02 17.29 -3.93
C ASP A 144 21.47 16.87 -3.57
N LEU A 145 21.61 15.90 -2.67
CA LEU A 145 22.91 15.44 -2.18
C LEU A 145 23.46 14.23 -2.93
N THR A 146 22.63 13.54 -3.71
CA THR A 146 23.00 12.30 -4.38
C THR A 146 23.51 12.61 -5.80
N PRO A 147 24.75 12.25 -6.15
CA PRO A 147 25.26 12.47 -7.51
C PRO A 147 24.47 11.71 -8.57
N ASP A 148 24.43 12.27 -9.78
CA ASP A 148 23.84 11.60 -10.94
C ASP A 148 24.42 10.20 -11.17
N GLY A 149 23.57 9.24 -11.50
CA GLY A 149 23.95 7.85 -11.76
C GLY A 149 24.13 6.97 -10.51
N HIS A 150 23.92 7.51 -9.30
CA HIS A 150 23.94 6.70 -8.08
C HIS A 150 22.78 5.67 -8.07
N PRO A 151 23.02 4.41 -7.66
CA PRO A 151 22.02 3.34 -7.72
C PRO A 151 20.72 3.65 -6.94
N ASP A 152 20.85 4.35 -5.81
CA ASP A 152 19.72 4.66 -4.93
C ASP A 152 18.80 5.79 -5.43
N LEU A 153 19.18 6.51 -6.50
CA LEU A 153 18.36 7.59 -7.06
C LEU A 153 16.97 7.08 -7.47
N SER A 154 16.92 5.87 -8.03
CA SER A 154 15.68 5.27 -8.52
C SER A 154 14.67 5.07 -7.38
N SER A 155 15.13 4.59 -6.23
CA SER A 155 14.30 4.42 -5.02
C SER A 155 13.88 5.75 -4.43
N CYS A 156 14.80 6.71 -4.33
CA CYS A 156 14.49 8.03 -3.78
C CYS A 156 13.45 8.78 -4.64
N HIS A 157 13.53 8.69 -5.97
CA HIS A 157 12.52 9.23 -6.86
C HIS A 157 11.17 8.53 -6.68
N ALA A 158 11.14 7.21 -6.49
CA ALA A 158 9.90 6.48 -6.26
C ALA A 158 9.23 6.94 -4.96
N ASP A 159 9.97 6.99 -3.86
CA ASP A 159 9.44 7.39 -2.54
C ASP A 159 8.97 8.85 -2.51
N LEU A 160 9.71 9.76 -3.17
CA LEU A 160 9.31 11.15 -3.33
C LEU A 160 8.02 11.26 -4.16
N GLY A 161 7.92 10.49 -5.25
CA GLY A 161 6.74 10.43 -6.09
C GLY A 161 5.51 9.97 -5.34
N VAL A 162 5.60 8.87 -4.60
CA VAL A 162 4.52 8.36 -3.73
C VAL A 162 4.10 9.43 -2.71
N SER A 163 5.06 10.12 -2.09
CA SER A 163 4.77 11.17 -1.10
C SER A 163 4.02 12.37 -1.72
N TYR A 164 4.37 12.77 -2.95
CA TYR A 164 3.61 13.77 -3.68
C TYR A 164 2.20 13.30 -4.06
N GLY A 165 2.05 12.04 -4.50
CA GLY A 165 0.75 11.45 -4.79
C GLY A 165 -0.17 11.38 -3.57
N ASP A 166 0.39 11.02 -2.41
CA ASP A 166 -0.30 11.06 -1.12
C ASP A 166 -0.75 12.48 -0.77
N ARG A 167 0.10 13.49 -1.02
CA ARG A 167 -0.24 14.89 -0.70
C ARG A 167 -1.34 15.40 -1.61
N TYR A 168 -1.29 15.04 -2.90
CA TYR A 168 -2.38 15.29 -3.83
C TYR A 168 -3.70 14.68 -3.34
N ARG A 169 -3.72 13.40 -2.93
CA ARG A 169 -4.96 12.76 -2.45
C ARG A 169 -5.55 13.44 -1.22
N ARG A 170 -4.73 14.12 -0.41
CA ARG A 170 -5.17 14.86 0.78
C ARG A 170 -5.58 16.30 0.50
N LEU A 171 -4.85 17.01 -0.36
CA LEU A 171 -4.99 18.46 -0.56
C LEU A 171 -5.58 18.85 -1.93
N GLY A 172 -5.56 17.93 -2.90
CA GLY A 172 -6.10 18.13 -4.25
C GLY A 172 -5.24 19.00 -5.17
N SER A 173 -3.97 19.25 -4.81
CA SER A 173 -3.03 20.07 -5.59
C SER A 173 -2.57 19.36 -6.88
N ILE A 174 -2.91 19.92 -8.03
CA ILE A 174 -2.53 19.34 -9.34
C ILE A 174 -1.01 19.34 -9.51
N ASP A 175 -0.31 20.37 -9.05
CA ASP A 175 1.15 20.45 -9.11
C ASP A 175 1.82 19.27 -8.38
N ASP A 176 1.24 18.79 -7.28
CA ASP A 176 1.75 17.62 -6.57
C ASP A 176 1.52 16.35 -7.37
N LEU A 177 0.38 16.23 -8.05
CA LEU A 177 0.12 15.09 -8.91
C LEU A 177 1.07 15.04 -10.12
N GLU A 178 1.39 16.20 -10.70
CA GLU A 178 2.38 16.30 -11.76
C GLU A 178 3.79 15.92 -11.28
N LYS A 179 4.19 16.38 -10.09
CA LYS A 179 5.45 15.99 -9.45
C LYS A 179 5.50 14.49 -9.12
N SER A 180 4.38 13.90 -8.69
CA SER A 180 4.26 12.45 -8.48
C SER A 180 4.59 11.69 -9.76
N ILE A 181 3.91 12.02 -10.86
CA ILE A 181 4.11 11.38 -12.16
C ILE A 181 5.55 11.58 -12.66
N GLN A 182 6.10 12.78 -12.53
CA GLN A 182 7.48 13.09 -12.93
C GLN A 182 8.49 12.24 -12.16
N CYS A 183 8.37 12.19 -10.83
CA CYS A 183 9.27 11.43 -9.98
C CYS A 183 9.16 9.92 -10.23
N LEU A 184 7.94 9.39 -10.34
CA LEU A 184 7.72 7.96 -10.60
C LEU A 184 8.18 7.54 -12.00
N SER A 185 8.00 8.41 -13.00
CA SER A 185 8.54 8.17 -14.35
C SER A 185 10.07 8.16 -14.33
N ARG A 186 10.70 9.11 -13.64
CA ARG A 186 12.16 9.13 -13.46
C ARG A 186 12.68 7.91 -12.69
N ALA A 187 11.93 7.44 -11.69
CA ALA A 187 12.25 6.21 -10.98
C ALA A 187 12.30 5.03 -11.95
N LEU A 188 11.27 4.85 -12.79
CA LEU A 188 11.23 3.80 -13.80
C LEU A 188 12.38 3.90 -14.80
N ASP A 189 12.67 5.09 -15.34
CA ASP A 189 13.78 5.29 -16.29
C ASP A 189 15.15 4.86 -15.72
N LEU A 190 15.32 4.95 -14.40
CA LEU A 190 16.53 4.56 -13.68
C LEU A 190 16.51 3.10 -13.17
N THR A 191 15.39 2.39 -13.32
CA THR A 191 15.21 1.03 -12.81
C THR A 191 15.61 0.01 -13.88
N PRO A 192 16.54 -0.90 -13.61
CA PRO A 192 16.78 -2.03 -14.52
C PRO A 192 15.56 -2.96 -14.62
N ASP A 193 15.33 -3.55 -15.79
CA ASP A 193 14.18 -4.44 -16.06
C ASP A 193 14.08 -5.64 -15.10
N SER A 194 15.19 -6.07 -14.51
CA SER A 194 15.25 -7.19 -13.57
C SER A 194 15.06 -6.79 -12.10
N HIS A 195 14.83 -5.51 -11.81
CA HIS A 195 14.76 -5.01 -10.44
C HIS A 195 13.48 -5.47 -9.73
N PRO A 196 13.55 -5.97 -8.49
CA PRO A 196 12.39 -6.50 -7.77
C PRO A 196 11.28 -5.47 -7.50
N ASP A 197 11.64 -4.19 -7.37
CA ASP A 197 10.67 -3.11 -7.14
C ASP A 197 10.03 -2.55 -8.41
N LEU A 198 10.45 -3.00 -9.60
CA LEU A 198 9.90 -2.53 -10.87
C LEU A 198 8.35 -2.67 -10.94
N PRO A 199 7.73 -3.78 -10.50
CA PRO A 199 6.28 -3.91 -10.45
C PRO A 199 5.60 -2.85 -9.57
N SER A 200 6.20 -2.52 -8.42
CA SER A 200 5.64 -1.51 -7.51
C SER A 200 5.69 -0.12 -8.12
N ARG A 201 6.82 0.24 -8.75
CA ARG A 201 7.00 1.54 -9.42
C ARG A 201 6.00 1.73 -10.58
N HIS A 202 5.74 0.68 -11.35
CA HIS A 202 4.68 0.70 -12.36
C HIS A 202 3.28 0.86 -11.75
N ALA A 203 2.98 0.17 -10.65
CA ALA A 203 1.71 0.31 -9.98
C ALA A 203 1.48 1.74 -9.47
N ASP A 204 2.46 2.33 -8.79
CA ASP A 204 2.39 3.70 -8.26
C ASP A 204 2.21 4.75 -9.36
N LEU A 205 2.93 4.59 -10.48
CA LEU A 205 2.77 5.46 -11.64
C LEU A 205 1.37 5.30 -12.26
N GLY A 206 0.88 4.06 -12.37
CA GLY A 206 -0.46 3.77 -12.87
C GLY A 206 -1.57 4.37 -12.02
N VAL A 207 -1.43 4.33 -10.69
CA VAL A 207 -2.35 4.99 -9.75
C VAL A 207 -2.32 6.51 -9.94
N SER A 208 -1.13 7.12 -10.08
CA SER A 208 -0.99 8.57 -10.30
C SER A 208 -1.64 9.02 -11.61
N TYR A 209 -1.49 8.25 -12.69
CA TYR A 209 -2.21 8.53 -13.94
C TYR A 209 -3.73 8.39 -13.80
N GLY A 210 -4.22 7.38 -13.07
CA GLY A 210 -5.64 7.22 -12.78
C GLY A 210 -6.22 8.38 -11.95
N ASP A 211 -5.45 8.86 -10.97
CA ASP A 211 -5.76 10.05 -10.19
C ASP A 211 -5.85 11.30 -11.07
N ARG A 212 -4.95 11.45 -12.05
CA ARG A 212 -4.96 12.58 -12.99
C ARG A 212 -6.14 12.52 -13.94
N TYR A 213 -6.46 11.33 -14.46
CA TYR A 213 -7.67 11.12 -15.24
C TYR A 213 -8.93 11.52 -14.46
N ARG A 214 -9.09 11.07 -13.20
CA ARG A 214 -10.28 11.42 -12.41
C ARG A 214 -10.41 12.93 -12.17
N ARG A 215 -9.28 13.65 -12.18
CA ARG A 215 -9.25 15.11 -11.98
C ARG A 215 -9.50 15.89 -13.27
N MET A 216 -8.92 15.46 -14.38
CA MET A 216 -8.85 16.23 -15.64
C MET A 216 -9.72 15.65 -16.75
N GLY A 217 -10.09 14.36 -16.68
CA GLY A 217 -10.89 13.65 -17.67
C GLY A 217 -10.14 13.23 -18.95
N THR A 218 -8.80 13.36 -18.97
CA THR A 218 -7.93 13.05 -20.11
C THR A 218 -7.84 11.54 -20.34
N ILE A 219 -8.38 11.03 -21.44
CA ILE A 219 -8.49 9.59 -21.68
C ILE A 219 -7.12 8.90 -21.81
N GLU A 220 -6.13 9.61 -22.35
CA GLU A 220 -4.77 9.13 -22.51
C GLU A 220 -4.12 8.79 -21.16
N ASP A 221 -4.48 9.52 -20.09
CA ASP A 221 -4.01 9.20 -18.74
C ASP A 221 -4.64 7.92 -18.21
N LEU A 222 -5.91 7.68 -18.54
CA LEU A 222 -6.57 6.44 -18.16
C LEU A 222 -5.97 5.23 -18.89
N GLU A 223 -5.61 5.40 -20.16
CA GLU A 223 -4.91 4.37 -20.93
C GLU A 223 -3.53 4.07 -20.35
N LYS A 224 -2.75 5.11 -20.00
CA LYS A 224 -1.48 4.95 -19.29
C LYS A 224 -1.63 4.27 -17.93
N SER A 225 -2.69 4.61 -17.18
CA SER A 225 -3.01 3.95 -15.91
C SER A 225 -3.20 2.44 -16.10
N ILE A 226 -4.03 2.05 -17.07
CA ILE A 226 -4.29 0.64 -17.39
C ILE A 226 -3.00 -0.06 -17.86
N GLN A 227 -2.20 0.59 -18.71
CA GLN A 227 -0.94 0.04 -19.21
C GLN A 227 0.04 -0.23 -18.06
N CYS A 228 0.30 0.76 -17.21
CA CYS A 228 1.23 0.62 -16.09
C CYS A 228 0.75 -0.44 -15.08
N LEU A 229 -0.53 -0.45 -14.73
CA LEU A 229 -1.09 -1.44 -13.79
C LEU A 229 -1.12 -2.86 -14.37
N SER A 230 -1.35 -3.02 -15.67
CA SER A 230 -1.26 -4.33 -16.33
C SER A 230 0.17 -4.83 -16.32
N HIS A 231 1.14 -3.97 -16.65
CA HIS A 231 2.55 -4.36 -16.62
C HIS A 231 3.04 -4.67 -15.20
N ALA A 232 2.57 -3.93 -14.20
CA ALA A 232 2.83 -4.26 -12.81
C ALA A 232 2.36 -5.67 -12.48
N LEU A 233 1.15 -6.07 -12.87
CA LEU A 233 0.63 -7.42 -12.67
C LEU A 233 1.43 -8.48 -13.41
N ASP A 234 1.78 -8.25 -14.68
CA ASP A 234 2.55 -9.20 -15.50
C ASP A 234 3.92 -9.52 -14.89
N LEU A 235 4.55 -8.53 -14.24
CA LEU A 235 5.83 -8.70 -13.55
C LEU A 235 5.69 -9.21 -12.12
N THR A 236 4.47 -9.32 -11.58
CA THR A 236 4.25 -9.78 -10.21
C THR A 236 4.21 -11.31 -10.15
N PRO A 237 5.05 -11.96 -9.33
CA PRO A 237 4.94 -13.40 -9.13
C PRO A 237 3.61 -13.82 -8.50
N ASP A 238 3.12 -15.00 -8.86
CA ASP A 238 1.95 -15.60 -8.22
C ASP A 238 2.13 -15.69 -6.69
N GLY A 239 1.07 -15.37 -5.95
CA GLY A 239 1.07 -15.39 -4.48
C GLY A 239 1.74 -14.19 -3.81
N HIS A 240 2.24 -13.20 -4.56
CA HIS A 240 2.79 -11.97 -3.98
C HIS A 240 1.72 -11.17 -3.22
N LEU A 241 2.10 -10.59 -2.07
CA LEU A 241 1.19 -9.89 -1.16
C LEU A 241 0.49 -8.66 -1.78
N ASP A 242 1.11 -8.05 -2.79
CA ASP A 242 0.56 -6.87 -3.47
C ASP A 242 -0.39 -7.20 -4.64
N LEU A 243 -0.47 -8.46 -5.08
CA LEU A 243 -1.40 -8.88 -6.14
C LEU A 243 -2.85 -8.42 -5.88
N PRO A 244 -3.40 -8.57 -4.66
CA PRO A 244 -4.75 -8.15 -4.37
C PRO A 244 -4.95 -6.65 -4.64
N SER A 245 -3.99 -5.79 -4.28
CA SER A 245 -4.10 -4.34 -4.46
C SER A 245 -3.92 -3.93 -5.92
N ARG A 246 -2.94 -4.50 -6.63
CA ARG A 246 -2.70 -4.25 -8.06
C ARG A 246 -3.92 -4.62 -8.92
N HIS A 247 -4.58 -5.75 -8.62
CA HIS A 247 -5.84 -6.11 -9.27
C HIS A 247 -6.98 -5.14 -8.94
N ALA A 248 -7.06 -4.65 -7.70
CA ALA A 248 -8.08 -3.68 -7.31
C ALA A 248 -7.93 -2.38 -8.09
N ASP A 249 -6.70 -1.86 -8.18
CA ASP A 249 -6.38 -0.62 -8.90
C ASP A 249 -6.65 -0.76 -10.39
N LEU A 250 -6.23 -1.86 -11.02
CA LEU A 250 -6.54 -2.11 -12.43
C LEU A 250 -8.06 -2.21 -12.66
N GLY A 251 -8.78 -2.86 -11.74
CA GLY A 251 -10.24 -2.93 -11.77
C GLY A 251 -10.93 -1.58 -11.59
N VAL A 252 -10.31 -0.63 -10.89
CA VAL A 252 -10.78 0.77 -10.82
C VAL A 252 -10.61 1.44 -12.18
N SER A 253 -9.42 1.37 -12.79
CA SER A 253 -9.15 2.02 -14.08
C SER A 253 -10.03 1.47 -15.22
N TYR A 254 -10.27 0.16 -15.28
CA TYR A 254 -11.25 -0.40 -16.24
C TYR A 254 -12.68 0.09 -15.98
N GLY A 255 -13.10 0.19 -14.72
CA GLY A 255 -14.42 0.74 -14.38
C GLY A 255 -14.56 2.22 -14.74
N ASP A 256 -13.50 3.00 -14.54
CA ASP A 256 -13.40 4.39 -14.96
C ASP A 256 -13.53 4.53 -16.49
N ARG A 257 -12.91 3.61 -17.25
CA ARG A 257 -12.96 3.62 -18.72
C ARG A 257 -14.33 3.21 -19.24
N TYR A 258 -14.94 2.20 -18.63
CA TYR A 258 -16.32 1.82 -18.90
C TYR A 258 -17.28 3.01 -18.68
N ARG A 259 -17.18 3.72 -17.56
CA ARG A 259 -18.07 4.87 -17.29
C ARG A 259 -17.91 6.00 -18.31
N ARG A 260 -16.73 6.12 -18.93
CA ARG A 260 -16.44 7.13 -19.94
C ARG A 260 -16.88 6.75 -21.34
N LEU A 261 -16.63 5.50 -21.75
CA LEU A 261 -16.79 5.03 -23.13
C LEU A 261 -18.02 4.13 -23.32
N GLY A 262 -18.54 3.53 -22.25
CA GLY A 262 -19.69 2.61 -22.28
C GLY A 262 -19.38 1.22 -22.82
N ALA A 263 -18.10 0.87 -23.04
CA ALA A 263 -17.66 -0.41 -23.58
C ALA A 263 -17.83 -1.54 -22.55
N THR A 264 -18.71 -2.50 -22.83
CA THR A 264 -19.04 -3.59 -21.90
C THR A 264 -17.86 -4.46 -21.52
N ASP A 265 -16.91 -4.66 -22.44
CA ASP A 265 -15.69 -5.45 -22.20
C ASP A 265 -14.85 -4.86 -21.04
N ASP A 266 -14.82 -3.53 -20.89
CA ASP A 266 -14.14 -2.88 -19.78
C ASP A 266 -14.85 -3.11 -18.46
N LEU A 267 -16.18 -3.16 -18.47
CA LEU A 267 -16.94 -3.50 -17.27
C LEU A 267 -16.69 -4.95 -16.84
N GLU A 268 -16.60 -5.87 -17.80
CA GLU A 268 -16.27 -7.28 -17.53
C GLU A 268 -14.86 -7.42 -16.96
N LYS A 269 -13.86 -6.76 -17.56
CA LYS A 269 -12.48 -6.71 -17.03
C LYS A 269 -12.42 -6.09 -15.63
N SER A 270 -13.23 -5.05 -15.37
CA SER A 270 -13.35 -4.44 -14.05
C SER A 270 -13.87 -5.45 -13.01
N ILE A 271 -14.92 -6.21 -13.33
CA ILE A 271 -15.47 -7.26 -12.47
C ILE A 271 -14.45 -8.38 -12.25
N GLU A 272 -13.77 -8.84 -13.30
CA GLU A 272 -12.74 -9.88 -13.23
C GLU A 272 -11.60 -9.48 -12.28
N CYS A 273 -11.03 -8.29 -12.49
CA CYS A 273 -9.93 -7.78 -11.66
C CYS A 273 -10.37 -7.61 -10.20
N ARG A 274 -11.54 -7.00 -9.95
CA ARG A 274 -12.06 -6.81 -8.59
C ARG A 274 -12.39 -8.15 -7.90
N THR A 275 -12.81 -9.16 -8.66
CA THR A 275 -13.08 -10.51 -8.15
C THR A 275 -11.77 -11.20 -7.75
N ARG A 276 -10.74 -11.14 -8.60
CA ARG A 276 -9.40 -11.64 -8.24
C ARG A 276 -8.85 -10.93 -7.01
N ALA A 277 -8.97 -9.60 -6.97
CA ALA A 277 -8.58 -8.81 -5.82
C ALA A 277 -9.27 -9.29 -4.53
N LEU A 278 -10.59 -9.50 -4.55
CA LEU A 278 -11.34 -9.99 -3.40
C LEU A 278 -10.88 -11.40 -2.99
N ASN A 279 -10.78 -12.34 -3.94
CA ASN A 279 -10.43 -13.74 -3.66
C ASN A 279 -9.02 -13.93 -3.09
N LEU A 280 -8.08 -13.07 -3.47
CA LEU A 280 -6.71 -13.11 -2.96
C LEU A 280 -6.55 -12.37 -1.61
N THR A 281 -7.58 -11.67 -1.16
CA THR A 281 -7.53 -10.92 0.11
C THR A 281 -7.85 -11.85 1.28
N PRO A 282 -6.99 -11.98 2.30
CA PRO A 282 -7.28 -12.78 3.48
C PRO A 282 -8.50 -12.28 4.24
N ASP A 283 -9.21 -13.20 4.91
CA ASP A 283 -10.29 -12.85 5.82
C ASP A 283 -9.82 -11.88 6.91
N GLY A 284 -10.67 -10.91 7.24
CA GLY A 284 -10.37 -9.88 8.24
C GLY A 284 -9.45 -8.74 7.77
N HIS A 285 -8.96 -8.76 6.53
CA HIS A 285 -8.15 -7.67 5.99
C HIS A 285 -8.94 -6.34 5.95
N PRO A 286 -8.34 -5.20 6.33
CA PRO A 286 -9.04 -3.91 6.44
C PRO A 286 -9.63 -3.41 5.11
N ASP A 287 -9.10 -3.86 3.97
CA ASP A 287 -9.60 -3.47 2.64
C ASP A 287 -10.82 -4.28 2.16
N LEU A 288 -11.18 -5.38 2.81
CA LEU A 288 -12.33 -6.20 2.40
C LEU A 288 -13.62 -5.39 2.22
N PRO A 289 -13.99 -4.47 3.13
CA PRO A 289 -15.17 -3.63 2.93
C PRO A 289 -15.12 -2.80 1.64
N PHE A 290 -13.95 -2.27 1.27
CA PHE A 290 -13.80 -1.49 0.04
C PHE A 290 -13.85 -2.37 -1.21
N ARG A 291 -13.20 -3.53 -1.19
CA ARG A 291 -13.20 -4.50 -2.30
C ARG A 291 -14.62 -5.00 -2.60
N HIS A 292 -15.39 -5.35 -1.56
CA HIS A 292 -16.80 -5.69 -1.70
C HIS A 292 -17.63 -4.52 -2.24
N ALA A 293 -17.44 -3.29 -1.74
CA ALA A 293 -18.18 -2.14 -2.22
C ALA A 293 -17.93 -1.89 -3.73
N ASN A 294 -16.68 -1.98 -4.17
CA ASN A 294 -16.30 -1.81 -5.57
C ASN A 294 -16.90 -2.90 -6.48
N LEU A 295 -16.94 -4.16 -6.06
CA LEU A 295 -17.67 -5.20 -6.80
C LEU A 295 -19.17 -4.88 -6.88
N GLY A 296 -19.77 -4.45 -5.77
CA GLY A 296 -21.17 -4.05 -5.73
C GLY A 296 -21.50 -2.87 -6.66
N VAL A 297 -20.55 -1.96 -6.90
CA VAL A 297 -20.67 -0.91 -7.92
C VAL A 297 -20.64 -1.51 -9.33
N SER A 298 -19.66 -2.35 -9.67
CA SER A 298 -19.55 -2.93 -11.01
C SER A 298 -20.76 -3.80 -11.40
N TYR A 299 -21.28 -4.60 -10.48
CA TYR A 299 -22.50 -5.38 -10.73
C TYR A 299 -23.74 -4.48 -10.88
N GLY A 300 -23.82 -3.38 -10.13
CA GLY A 300 -24.88 -2.39 -10.30
C GLY A 300 -24.80 -1.67 -11.66
N ASP A 301 -23.59 -1.35 -12.12
CA ASP A 301 -23.34 -0.81 -13.45
C ASP A 301 -23.76 -1.80 -14.54
N ARG A 302 -23.46 -3.09 -14.36
CA ARG A 302 -23.83 -4.14 -15.32
C ARG A 302 -25.34 -4.33 -15.39
N TYR A 303 -26.02 -4.34 -14.24
CA TYR A 303 -27.48 -4.33 -14.19
C TYR A 303 -28.07 -3.13 -14.94
N ARG A 304 -27.56 -1.92 -14.71
CA ARG A 304 -28.05 -0.71 -15.41
C ARG A 304 -27.90 -0.81 -16.93
N ARG A 305 -26.89 -1.55 -17.40
CA ARG A 305 -26.63 -1.73 -18.83
C ARG A 305 -27.42 -2.86 -19.47
N LEU A 306 -27.56 -3.99 -18.78
CA LEU A 306 -28.09 -5.23 -19.34
C LEU A 306 -29.50 -5.58 -18.83
N GLY A 307 -29.95 -4.99 -17.72
CA GLY A 307 -31.23 -5.30 -17.08
C GLY A 307 -31.29 -6.65 -16.37
N THR A 308 -30.15 -7.32 -16.20
CA THR A 308 -30.00 -8.65 -15.60
C THR A 308 -30.25 -8.63 -14.09
N ILE A 309 -31.37 -9.21 -13.64
CA ILE A 309 -31.77 -9.21 -12.22
C ILE A 309 -30.69 -9.85 -11.32
N ASP A 310 -30.06 -10.94 -11.77
CA ASP A 310 -28.96 -11.60 -11.06
C ASP A 310 -27.79 -10.63 -10.73
N ASP A 311 -27.52 -9.64 -11.58
CA ASP A 311 -26.49 -8.64 -11.32
C ASP A 311 -26.92 -7.62 -10.27
N LEU A 312 -28.22 -7.29 -10.24
CA LEU A 312 -28.76 -6.46 -9.18
C LEU A 312 -28.70 -7.16 -7.83
N GLU A 313 -29.00 -8.46 -7.79
CA GLU A 313 -28.89 -9.29 -6.60
C GLU A 313 -27.44 -9.36 -6.10
N LYS A 314 -26.47 -9.63 -6.99
CA LYS A 314 -25.04 -9.58 -6.67
C LYS A 314 -24.60 -8.20 -6.18
N SER A 315 -25.10 -7.12 -6.80
CA SER A 315 -24.81 -5.76 -6.34
C SER A 315 -25.26 -5.55 -4.89
N ILE A 316 -26.46 -6.01 -4.54
CA ILE A 316 -27.00 -5.92 -3.17
C ILE A 316 -26.19 -6.77 -2.21
N GLU A 317 -25.85 -8.00 -2.59
CA GLU A 317 -25.06 -8.93 -1.77
C GLU A 317 -23.71 -8.31 -1.40
N PHE A 318 -22.94 -7.84 -2.40
CA PHE A 318 -21.64 -7.25 -2.18
C PHE A 318 -21.70 -5.95 -1.39
N ARG A 319 -22.69 -5.07 -1.65
CA ARG A 319 -22.90 -3.84 -0.85
C ARG A 319 -23.28 -4.15 0.59
N ALA A 320 -24.11 -5.16 0.82
CA ALA A 320 -24.49 -5.61 2.16
C ALA A 320 -23.29 -6.18 2.92
N ARG A 321 -22.43 -6.97 2.25
CA ARG A 321 -21.21 -7.51 2.85
C ARG A 321 -20.22 -6.39 3.18
N ALA A 322 -20.03 -5.42 2.29
CA ALA A 322 -19.21 -4.24 2.54
C ALA A 322 -19.68 -3.51 3.80
N LEU A 323 -20.98 -3.25 3.91
CA LEU A 323 -21.57 -2.58 5.07
C LEU A 323 -21.34 -3.38 6.37
N LYS A 324 -21.60 -4.69 6.36
CA LYS A 324 -21.42 -5.57 7.52
C LYS A 324 -19.98 -5.58 8.06
N LEU A 325 -18.99 -5.50 7.16
CA LEU A 325 -17.58 -5.50 7.52
C LEU A 325 -17.05 -4.10 7.88
N THR A 326 -17.87 -3.05 7.73
CA THR A 326 -17.47 -1.69 8.08
C THR A 326 -17.63 -1.48 9.58
N PRO A 327 -16.58 -1.06 10.31
CA PRO A 327 -16.71 -0.70 11.72
C PRO A 327 -17.70 0.46 11.94
N GLU A 328 -18.35 0.47 13.10
CA GLU A 328 -19.19 1.60 13.50
C GLU A 328 -18.37 2.90 13.55
N GLY A 329 -18.99 4.02 13.15
CA GLY A 329 -18.32 5.34 13.11
C GLY A 329 -17.37 5.56 11.93
N HIS A 330 -17.18 4.57 11.04
CA HIS A 330 -16.31 4.74 9.89
C HIS A 330 -16.85 5.79 8.88
N PRO A 331 -16.02 6.68 8.32
CA PRO A 331 -16.47 7.78 7.45
C PRO A 331 -17.27 7.35 6.22
N HIS A 332 -17.01 6.15 5.70
CA HIS A 332 -17.71 5.60 4.53
C HIS A 332 -19.01 4.83 4.85
N LEU A 333 -19.40 4.74 6.13
CA LEU A 333 -20.61 4.03 6.53
C LEU A 333 -21.89 4.68 5.95
N PRO A 334 -22.08 6.03 5.99
CA PRO A 334 -23.25 6.67 5.40
C PRO A 334 -23.38 6.44 3.89
N SER A 335 -22.29 6.54 3.13
CA SER A 335 -22.32 6.31 1.68
C SER A 335 -22.67 4.86 1.35
N ARG A 336 -22.12 3.90 2.10
CA ARG A 336 -22.45 2.47 1.94
C ARG A 336 -23.93 2.17 2.21
N HIS A 337 -24.53 2.81 3.22
CA HIS A 337 -25.97 2.72 3.46
C HIS A 337 -26.79 3.27 2.30
N ALA A 338 -26.43 4.44 1.78
CA ALA A 338 -27.12 5.06 0.65
C ALA A 338 -27.06 4.17 -0.60
N ASP A 339 -25.87 3.66 -0.93
CA ASP A 339 -25.65 2.77 -2.07
C ASP A 339 -26.49 1.49 -1.97
N LEU A 340 -26.50 0.84 -0.79
CA LEU A 340 -27.33 -0.34 -0.57
C LEU A 340 -28.83 -0.02 -0.67
N GLY A 341 -29.25 1.14 -0.15
CA GLY A 341 -30.62 1.63 -0.23
C GLY A 341 -31.10 1.81 -1.68
N VAL A 342 -30.26 2.41 -2.53
CA VAL A 342 -30.55 2.58 -3.97
C VAL A 342 -30.71 1.23 -4.66
N SER A 343 -29.78 0.28 -4.46
CA SER A 343 -29.88 -1.05 -5.08
C SER A 343 -31.13 -1.81 -4.63
N ARG A 344 -31.49 -1.76 -3.34
CA ARG A 344 -32.70 -2.41 -2.81
C ARG A 344 -33.99 -1.78 -3.37
N SER A 345 -34.02 -0.47 -3.53
CA SER A 345 -35.16 0.21 -4.16
C SER A 345 -35.32 -0.20 -5.63
N ASN A 346 -34.22 -0.29 -6.37
CA ASN A 346 -34.24 -0.77 -7.74
C ASN A 346 -34.74 -2.23 -7.84
N ALA A 347 -34.35 -3.09 -6.89
CA ALA A 347 -34.81 -4.49 -6.88
C ALA A 347 -36.32 -4.60 -6.64
N LYS A 348 -36.86 -3.81 -5.70
CA LYS A 348 -38.31 -3.74 -5.48
C LYS A 348 -39.07 -3.33 -6.74
N LEU A 349 -38.56 -2.31 -7.46
CA LEU A 349 -39.15 -1.87 -8.71
C LEU A 349 -39.08 -2.97 -9.78
N ALA A 350 -37.90 -3.57 -9.99
CA ALA A 350 -37.69 -4.62 -10.98
C ALA A 350 -38.62 -5.83 -10.77
N HIS A 351 -38.76 -6.30 -9.52
CA HIS A 351 -39.66 -7.40 -9.18
C HIS A 351 -41.15 -7.03 -9.31
N SER A 352 -41.51 -5.76 -9.05
CA SER A 352 -42.90 -5.29 -9.23
C SER A 352 -43.30 -5.23 -10.71
N THR A 353 -42.36 -4.92 -11.60
CA THR A 353 -42.57 -4.88 -13.06
C THR A 353 -42.51 -6.26 -13.73
N SER A 354 -41.93 -7.26 -13.08
CA SER A 354 -41.85 -8.64 -13.59
C SER A 354 -43.04 -9.53 -13.20
N LEU A 355 -43.95 -9.05 -12.34
CA LEU A 355 -45.22 -9.75 -12.06
C LEU A 355 -46.10 -9.67 -13.32
N PRO A 356 -46.62 -10.79 -13.85
CA PRO A 356 -47.52 -10.74 -14.99
C PRO A 356 -48.75 -9.93 -14.59
N THR A 357 -49.05 -8.88 -15.36
CA THR A 357 -50.37 -8.24 -15.31
C THR A 357 -51.40 -9.34 -15.47
N ALA A 358 -52.15 -9.64 -14.41
CA ALA A 358 -53.27 -10.54 -14.47
C ALA A 358 -54.22 -10.00 -15.53
N THR A 359 -54.21 -10.62 -16.71
CA THR A 359 -55.23 -10.42 -17.71
C THR A 359 -56.52 -10.89 -17.07
N HIS A 360 -57.32 -9.96 -16.58
CA HIS A 360 -58.71 -10.21 -16.25
C HIS A 360 -59.41 -10.67 -17.54
N THR A 361 -59.41 -11.97 -17.78
CA THR A 361 -60.31 -12.60 -18.73
C THR A 361 -61.71 -12.46 -18.16
N CYS A 362 -62.40 -11.40 -18.58
CA CYS A 362 -63.83 -11.25 -18.38
C CYS A 362 -64.52 -12.40 -19.11
N HIS A 363 -65.05 -13.37 -18.36
CA HIS A 363 -65.89 -14.44 -18.88
C HIS A 363 -67.20 -13.80 -19.37
N PRO A 364 -67.61 -13.96 -20.65
CA PRO A 364 -68.96 -13.60 -21.05
C PRO A 364 -69.91 -14.67 -20.52
N ALA A 365 -70.90 -14.24 -19.74
CA ALA A 365 -72.04 -15.07 -19.37
C ALA A 365 -72.77 -15.53 -20.63
N MET A 366 -72.89 -16.85 -20.82
CA MET A 366 -73.85 -17.44 -21.74
C MET A 366 -75.27 -17.16 -21.22
N LEU A 367 -76.03 -16.41 -22.01
CA LEU A 367 -77.49 -16.44 -22.01
C LEU A 367 -77.92 -17.22 -23.25
N LEU A 368 -78.30 -18.48 -23.05
CA LEU A 368 -79.49 -19.18 -23.58
C LEU A 368 -79.37 -20.70 -23.37
#